data_AF-A0A4S2D4N1-F1
#
_entry.id   AF-A0A4S2D4N1-F1
#
_cell.length_a   1.000
_cell.length_b   1.000
_cell.length_c   1.000
_cell.angle_alpha   90.00
_cell.angle_beta   90.00
_cell.angle_gamma   90.00
#
_symmetry.space_group_name_H-M   'P 1'
#
loop_
_entity.id
_entity.type
_entity.pdbx_description
1 polymer ?
#
loop_
_entity_poly.entity_id
_entity_poly.type
_entity_poly.pdbx_seq_one_letter_code
_entity_poly.pdbx_strand_id
1 'polypeptide(L)'
;MRALFVGGVVDNSEMDLEGNHPPVHYPEDTGGGHSRYRLHQVGKTADGTVAYAVYGAPDMADDEVGRIADERAYARRFEAEAEVFTH
;
A
#
# COMPACT_ATOMS: atom_id res chain seq x y z
N MET A 1 5.40 -8.09 -6.06
CA MET A 1 5.14 -7.40 -4.76
C MET A 1 3.70 -7.69 -4.33
N ARG A 2 3.33 -7.47 -3.06
CA ARG A 2 1.92 -7.50 -2.61
C ARG A 2 1.31 -6.11 -2.45
N ALA A 3 0.11 -5.91 -2.99
CA ALA A 3 -0.73 -4.74 -2.70
C ALA A 3 -1.75 -5.09 -1.61
N LEU A 4 -1.80 -4.29 -0.54
CA LEU A 4 -2.67 -4.48 0.62
C LEU A 4 -3.65 -3.32 0.67
N PHE A 5 -4.96 -3.61 0.67
CA PHE A 5 -6.00 -2.59 0.61
C PHE A 5 -6.64 -2.36 1.97
N VAL A 6 -6.73 -1.09 2.35
CA VAL A 6 -7.26 -0.61 3.62
C VAL A 6 -8.31 0.47 3.38
N GLY A 7 -9.50 0.28 3.95
CA GLY A 7 -10.62 1.19 3.74
C GLY A 7 -11.15 1.16 2.30
N GLY A 8 -12.30 1.78 2.04
CA GLY A 8 -12.89 1.81 0.69
C GLY A 8 -13.71 0.55 0.32
N VAL A 9 -13.99 0.38 -0.97
CA VAL A 9 -14.96 -0.61 -1.48
C VAL A 9 -14.47 -2.06 -1.32
N VAL A 10 -13.17 -2.26 -1.44
CA VAL A 10 -12.45 -3.52 -1.28
C VAL A 10 -11.44 -3.34 -0.15
N ASP A 11 -11.84 -3.66 1.09
CA ASP A 11 -11.00 -3.61 2.28
C ASP A 11 -10.53 -5.02 2.66
N ASN A 12 -9.44 -5.11 3.44
CA ASN A 12 -8.85 -6.36 3.93
C ASN A 12 -8.44 -7.34 2.81
N SER A 13 -8.23 -6.83 1.60
CA SER A 13 -7.87 -7.62 0.44
C SER A 13 -6.39 -7.46 0.11
N GLU A 14 -5.84 -8.50 -0.49
CA GLU A 14 -4.46 -8.54 -0.95
C GLU A 14 -4.42 -8.99 -2.40
N MET A 15 -3.56 -8.36 -3.19
CA MET A 15 -3.36 -8.69 -4.60
C MET A 15 -1.88 -8.82 -4.92
N ASP A 16 -1.57 -9.68 -5.89
CA ASP A 16 -0.28 -9.65 -6.55
C ASP A 16 -0.16 -8.36 -7.38
N LEU A 17 0.95 -7.65 -7.17
CA LEU A 17 1.32 -6.45 -7.89
C LEU A 17 2.60 -6.73 -8.68
N GLU A 18 2.50 -6.54 -10.00
CA GLU A 18 3.60 -6.71 -10.93
C GLU A 18 4.58 -5.53 -10.86
N GLY A 19 5.86 -5.81 -11.12
CA GLY A 19 6.93 -4.81 -11.12
C GLY A 19 7.57 -4.56 -9.74
N ASN A 20 8.54 -3.64 -9.75
CA ASN A 20 9.40 -3.33 -8.59
C ASN A 20 9.03 -2.02 -7.89
N HIS A 21 8.17 -1.21 -8.49
CA HIS A 21 7.72 0.08 -7.95
C HIS A 21 6.20 0.11 -7.92
N PRO A 22 5.59 0.32 -6.75
CA PRO A 22 4.14 0.41 -6.67
C PRO A 22 3.66 1.73 -7.29
N PRO A 23 2.57 1.71 -8.10
CA PRO A 23 1.97 2.95 -8.59
C PRO A 23 1.42 3.77 -7.42
N VAL A 24 1.43 5.10 -7.55
CA VAL A 24 0.90 6.02 -6.53
C VAL A 24 -0.62 5.87 -6.37
N HIS A 25 -1.30 5.45 -7.44
CA HIS A 25 -2.74 5.30 -7.55
C HIS A 25 -3.10 3.87 -7.97
N TYR A 26 -4.14 3.32 -7.35
CA TYR A 26 -4.64 2.00 -7.73
C TYR A 26 -6.16 2.01 -8.01
N PRO A 27 -6.60 1.44 -9.15
CA PRO A 27 -5.78 1.02 -10.28
C PRO A 27 -4.94 2.17 -10.85
N GLU A 28 -3.87 1.85 -11.56
CA GLU A 28 -3.02 2.86 -12.21
C GLU A 28 -3.84 3.73 -13.16
N ASP A 29 -3.61 5.04 -13.14
CA ASP A 29 -4.40 6.02 -13.90
C ASP A 29 -4.29 5.77 -15.41
N THR A 30 -5.33 5.18 -15.99
CA THR A 30 -5.43 4.89 -17.43
C THR A 30 -6.14 5.99 -18.23
N GLY A 31 -6.34 7.15 -17.61
CA GLY A 31 -6.99 8.33 -18.22
C GLY A 31 -8.50 8.37 -17.98
N GLY A 32 -8.92 9.14 -16.97
CA GLY A 32 -10.30 9.62 -16.81
C GLY A 32 -11.05 9.21 -15.54
N GLY A 33 -10.52 8.28 -14.74
CA GLY A 33 -11.14 7.85 -13.49
C GLY A 33 -10.54 8.52 -12.25
N HIS A 34 -11.34 8.71 -11.19
CA HIS A 34 -10.80 8.99 -9.86
C HIS A 34 -10.11 7.73 -9.34
N SER A 35 -8.87 7.86 -8.85
CA SER A 35 -8.20 6.74 -8.19
C SER A 35 -9.05 6.24 -7.03
N ARG A 36 -9.24 4.91 -6.97
CA ARG A 36 -9.98 4.28 -5.90
C ARG A 36 -9.16 4.16 -4.63
N TYR A 37 -7.84 4.13 -4.78
CA TYR A 37 -6.90 4.00 -3.69
C TYR A 37 -5.64 4.80 -3.92
N ARG A 38 -5.03 5.27 -2.85
CA ARG A 38 -3.75 5.96 -2.87
C ARG A 38 -2.71 5.15 -2.13
N LEU A 39 -1.45 5.17 -2.58
CA LEU A 39 -0.35 4.55 -1.87
C LEU A 39 0.00 5.38 -0.63
N HIS A 40 0.06 4.76 0.55
CA HIS A 40 0.42 5.45 1.82
C HIS A 40 1.70 4.91 2.46
N GLN A 41 2.06 3.67 2.18
CA GLN A 41 3.19 3.03 2.83
C GLN A 41 3.76 1.94 1.93
N VAL A 42 5.08 1.78 1.97
CA VAL A 42 5.78 0.64 1.35
C VAL A 42 6.55 -0.11 2.43
N GLY A 43 6.68 -1.43 2.25
CA GLY A 43 7.59 -2.25 3.04
C GLY A 43 8.80 -2.65 2.21
N LYS A 44 10.00 -2.34 2.68
CA LYS A 44 11.26 -2.71 2.01
C LYS A 44 11.98 -3.81 2.77
N THR A 45 12.39 -4.86 2.07
CA THR A 45 13.29 -5.88 2.62
C THR A 45 14.69 -5.32 2.85
N ALA A 46 15.53 -6.04 3.57
CA ALA A 46 16.90 -5.62 3.90
C ALA A 46 17.80 -5.36 2.67
N ASP A 47 17.44 -5.90 1.50
CA ASP A 47 18.10 -5.68 0.22
C ASP A 47 17.58 -4.44 -0.55
N GLY A 48 16.60 -3.72 0.01
CA GLY A 48 15.95 -2.56 -0.59
C GLY A 48 14.81 -2.88 -1.56
N THR A 49 14.48 -4.16 -1.78
CA THR A 49 13.35 -4.56 -2.62
C THR A 49 12.03 -4.23 -1.92
N VAL A 50 11.06 -3.68 -2.65
CA VAL A 50 9.74 -3.43 -2.07
C VAL A 50 8.94 -4.76 -2.03
N ALA A 51 8.67 -5.25 -0.82
CA ALA A 51 7.95 -6.49 -0.59
C ALA A 51 6.43 -6.30 -0.65
N TYR A 52 5.94 -5.19 -0.10
CA TYR A 52 4.53 -4.83 -0.12
C TYR A 52 4.28 -3.32 -0.23
N ALA A 53 3.06 -2.97 -0.61
CA ALA A 53 2.53 -1.62 -0.68
C ALA A 53 1.15 -1.56 -0.02
N VAL A 54 0.91 -0.57 0.84
CA VAL A 54 -0.38 -0.35 1.51
C VAL A 54 -1.13 0.77 0.81
N TYR A 55 -2.31 0.43 0.32
CA TYR A 55 -3.22 1.31 -0.39
C TYR A 55 -4.42 1.64 0.49
N GLY A 56 -4.65 2.92 0.71
CA GLY A 56 -5.75 3.46 1.50
C GLY A 56 -6.85 4.04 0.60
N ALA A 57 -8.07 4.15 1.12
CA ALA A 57 -9.10 4.96 0.48
C ALA A 57 -8.59 6.41 0.27
N PRO A 58 -9.06 7.15 -0.76
CA PRO A 58 -8.44 8.42 -1.16
C PRO A 58 -8.47 9.51 -0.07
N ASP A 59 -9.42 9.39 0.87
CA ASP A 59 -9.71 10.30 1.97
C ASP A 59 -9.16 9.81 3.32
N MET A 60 -8.51 8.65 3.39
CA MET A 60 -7.84 8.20 4.62
C MET A 60 -6.59 9.04 4.91
N ALA A 61 -6.37 9.30 6.20
CA ALA A 61 -5.13 9.90 6.69
C ALA A 61 -4.01 8.85 6.77
N ASP A 62 -2.77 9.27 6.52
CA ASP A 62 -1.59 8.40 6.56
C ASP A 62 -1.43 7.74 7.95
N ASP A 63 -1.70 8.47 9.04
CA ASP A 63 -1.65 7.96 10.42
C ASP A 63 -2.68 6.84 10.69
N GLU A 64 -3.87 6.91 10.06
CA GLU A 64 -4.88 5.84 10.18
C GLU A 64 -4.41 4.59 9.45
N VAL A 65 -3.89 4.75 8.23
CA VAL A 65 -3.35 3.63 7.44
C VAL A 65 -2.17 2.99 8.16
N GLY A 66 -1.26 3.79 8.72
CA GLY A 66 -0.12 3.32 9.50
C GLY A 66 -0.55 2.50 10.72
N ARG A 67 -1.51 2.99 11.50
CA ARG A 67 -2.06 2.24 12.65
C ARG A 67 -2.60 0.87 12.25
N ILE A 68 -3.35 0.81 11.14
CA ILE A 68 -3.92 -0.44 10.63
C ILE A 68 -2.81 -1.38 10.13
N ALA A 69 -1.80 -0.85 9.46
CA ALA A 69 -0.65 -1.63 8.99
C ALA A 69 0.15 -2.26 10.14
N ASP A 70 0.30 -1.51 11.24
CA ASP A 70 0.94 -1.98 12.46
C ASP A 70 0.09 -3.05 13.18
N GLU A 71 -1.21 -2.80 13.35
CA GLU A 71 -2.14 -3.76 13.97
C GLU A 71 -2.16 -5.10 13.21
N ARG A 72 -2.13 -5.03 11.87
CA ARG A 72 -2.09 -6.21 11.00
C ARG A 72 -0.69 -6.81 10.84
N ALA A 73 0.32 -6.19 11.44
CA ALA A 73 1.71 -6.62 11.45
C ALA A 73 2.30 -6.88 10.05
N TYR A 74 2.00 -6.02 9.08
CA TYR A 74 2.44 -6.20 7.68
C TYR A 74 3.98 -6.25 7.56
N ALA A 75 4.69 -5.31 8.18
CA ALA A 75 6.15 -5.29 8.21
C ALA A 75 6.75 -6.63 8.66
N ARG A 76 6.26 -7.17 9.78
CA ARG A 76 6.69 -8.46 10.31
C ARG A 76 6.34 -9.63 9.38
N ARG A 77 5.14 -9.62 8.78
CA ARG A 77 4.68 -10.69 7.88
C ARG A 77 5.54 -10.81 6.62
N PHE A 78 6.06 -9.68 6.12
CA PHE A 78 6.86 -9.62 4.91
C PHE A 78 8.36 -9.48 5.16
N GLU A 79 8.81 -9.60 6.42
CA GLU A 79 10.22 -9.43 6.80
C GLU A 79 10.81 -8.11 6.27
N ALA A 80 10.03 -7.04 6.37
CA ALA A 80 10.31 -5.75 5.76
C ALA A 80 10.22 -4.62 6.79
N GLU A 81 10.90 -3.52 6.49
CA GLU A 81 10.81 -2.26 7.22
C GLU A 81 9.75 -1.36 6.57
N ALA A 82 8.82 -0.85 7.39
CA ALA A 82 7.76 0.04 6.95
C ALA A 82 8.28 1.46 6.72
N GLU A 83 7.96 2.02 5.56
CA GLU A 83 8.28 3.40 5.19
C GLU A 83 7.00 4.10 4.71
N VAL A 84 6.65 5.22 5.36
CA VAL A 84 5.53 6.06 4.94
C VAL A 84 5.86 6.66 3.57
N PHE A 85 4.94 6.51 2.62
CA PHE A 85 5.07 7.07 1.29
C PHE A 85 4.65 8.53 1.31
N THR A 86 5.57 9.43 0.96
CA THR A 86 5.28 10.87 0.82
C THR A 86 5.04 11.19 -0.66
N HIS A 87 3.89 11.80 -0.96
CA HIS A 87 3.47 12.19 -2.32
C HIS A 87 4.27 13.35 -2.91
#